data_AF-I4IRZ3-F1
#
_entry.id   AF-I4IRZ3-F1
#
_cell.length_a   1.000
_cell.length_b   1.000
_cell.length_c   1.000
_cell.angle_alpha   90.00
_cell.angle_beta   90.00
_cell.angle_gamma   90.00
#
_symmetry.space_group_name_H-M   'P 1'
#
loop_
_entity.id
_entity.type
_entity.pdbx_description
1 polymer ?
#
loop_
_entity_poly.entity_id
_entity_poly.type
_entity_poly.pdbx_seq_one_letter_code
_entity_poly.pdbx_strand_id
1 'polypeptide(L)'
;MKLPNFQNLLIASLLGLSTLFAGSFPLVKAQSVKNIPFEVCFNSDTVVRPSREEYTKFIKQDEYLSYRVNTFFGNDISNLFDNYNDYWSADILFFSSYYGLSGGKDMELFSGIEYIRRRDKNVGLGIGRCWDRFAETNASGKPDSHNEVRLIKYKLRQIRWVNNKYIFVVEPRKTGLQILHFRKAGQDLANPIEVIDTKGRFLGKCQSTCQLKK
;
A
#
# COMPACT_ATOMS: atom_id res chain seq x y z
N MET A 1 65.70 55.20 20.01
CA MET A 1 64.54 54.70 19.23
C MET A 1 64.53 53.18 19.30
N LYS A 2 63.47 52.58 19.86
CA LYS A 2 63.15 51.14 19.75
C LYS A 2 61.66 51.07 19.38
N LEU A 3 61.35 50.42 18.25
CA LEU A 3 59.97 50.23 17.79
C LEU A 3 59.24 49.20 18.68
N PRO A 4 57.94 49.39 18.97
CA PRO A 4 57.13 48.36 19.58
C PRO A 4 56.68 47.31 18.56
N ASN A 5 56.64 46.07 19.05
CA ASN A 5 56.42 44.81 18.36
C ASN A 5 54.94 44.61 17.98
N PHE A 6 54.66 44.28 16.71
CA PHE A 6 53.32 44.20 16.11
C PHE A 6 52.62 42.82 16.26
N GLN A 7 53.08 41.93 17.14
CA GLN A 7 52.59 40.55 17.17
C GLN A 7 51.33 40.26 18.00
N ASN A 8 50.73 41.24 18.69
CA ASN A 8 49.57 40.97 19.57
C ASN A 8 48.19 41.40 19.03
N LEU A 9 48.08 41.80 17.76
CA LEU A 9 46.81 42.29 17.19
C LEU A 9 46.04 41.30 16.29
N LEU A 10 46.52 40.07 16.11
CA LEU A 10 45.89 39.08 15.22
C LEU A 10 45.12 37.95 15.91
N ILE A 11 45.13 37.87 17.25
CA ILE A 11 44.44 36.77 17.97
C ILE A 11 43.02 37.18 18.42
N ALA A 12 42.71 38.48 18.47
CA ALA A 12 41.40 38.96 18.95
C ALA A 12 40.29 38.98 17.87
N SER A 13 40.58 38.68 16.60
CA SER A 13 39.58 38.71 15.51
C SER A 13 39.03 37.33 15.09
N LEU A 14 39.60 36.23 15.59
CA LEU A 14 39.20 34.86 15.19
C LEU A 14 38.19 34.19 16.15
N LEU A 15 37.91 34.78 17.31
CA LEU A 15 36.92 34.26 18.26
C LEU A 15 35.53 34.94 18.17
N GLY A 16 35.37 35.94 17.27
CA GLY A 16 34.12 36.67 17.10
C GLY A 16 33.23 36.19 15.94
N LEU A 17 33.67 35.22 15.14
CA LEU A 17 32.98 34.83 13.89
C LEU A 17 32.45 33.38 13.86
N SER A 18 32.45 32.67 14.99
CA SER A 18 31.95 31.29 15.07
C SER A 18 30.54 31.17 15.68
N THR A 19 29.94 32.27 16.15
CA THR A 19 28.58 32.26 16.73
C THR A 19 27.48 32.61 15.72
N LEU A 20 27.82 33.08 14.51
CA LEU A 20 26.82 33.48 13.49
C LEU A 20 26.25 32.34 12.66
N PHE A 21 26.76 31.11 12.78
CA PHE A 21 26.23 29.94 12.06
C PHE A 21 25.52 28.91 12.93
N ALA A 22 25.44 29.12 14.25
CA ALA A 22 24.74 28.20 15.15
C ALA A 22 23.20 28.34 15.12
N GLY A 23 22.66 29.38 14.45
CA GLY A 23 21.23 29.69 14.42
C GLY A 23 20.50 29.38 13.11
N SER A 24 21.19 28.89 12.07
CA SER A 24 20.64 28.83 10.70
C SER A 24 20.34 27.43 10.18
N PHE A 25 20.50 26.39 11.00
CA PHE A 25 19.89 25.11 10.67
C PHE A 25 18.42 25.22 11.03
N PRO A 26 17.47 25.19 10.06
CA PRO A 26 16.09 24.97 10.44
C PRO A 26 16.10 23.70 11.29
N LEU A 27 15.65 23.83 12.53
CA LEU A 27 15.44 22.72 13.43
C LEU A 27 14.54 21.76 12.64
N VAL A 28 15.13 20.73 12.03
CA VAL A 28 14.36 19.70 11.32
C VAL A 28 13.57 19.06 12.43
N LYS A 29 12.33 19.52 12.59
CA LYS A 29 11.38 18.99 13.55
C LYS A 29 11.31 17.52 13.22
N ALA A 30 11.95 16.67 14.02
CA ALA A 30 12.00 15.24 13.80
C ALA A 30 10.54 14.79 13.66
N GLN A 31 10.13 14.49 12.43
CA GLN A 31 8.73 14.29 12.13
C GLN A 31 8.33 13.00 12.83
N SER A 32 7.41 13.11 13.79
CA SER A 32 7.10 12.00 14.68
C SER A 32 6.54 10.83 13.87
N VAL A 33 7.21 9.69 13.97
CA VAL A 33 6.72 8.43 13.42
C VAL A 33 5.47 8.05 14.22
N LYS A 34 4.32 8.01 13.56
CA LYS A 34 3.06 7.59 14.19
C LYS A 34 2.71 6.18 13.73
N ASN A 35 2.49 5.27 14.68
CA ASN A 35 1.93 3.96 14.37
C ASN A 35 0.43 4.11 14.05
N ILE A 36 0.00 3.53 12.94
CA ILE A 36 -1.40 3.52 12.54
C ILE A 36 -1.99 2.14 12.88
N PRO A 37 -2.99 2.08 13.77
CA PRO A 37 -3.68 0.83 14.05
C PRO A 37 -4.44 0.36 12.80
N PHE A 38 -4.49 -0.96 12.61
CA PHE A 38 -5.24 -1.59 11.55
C PHE A 38 -6.02 -2.78 12.10
N GLU A 39 -7.13 -3.10 11.45
CA GLU A 39 -7.95 -4.26 11.75
C GLU A 39 -7.85 -5.26 10.61
N VAL A 40 -7.50 -6.51 10.93
CA VAL A 40 -7.50 -7.61 9.96
C VAL A 40 -8.92 -8.18 9.90
N CYS A 41 -9.60 -7.98 8.77
CA CYS A 41 -10.95 -8.48 8.58
C CYS A 41 -10.98 -9.90 7.96
N PHE A 42 -9.94 -10.27 7.20
CA PHE A 42 -9.76 -11.61 6.66
C PHE A 42 -8.28 -11.99 6.62
N ASN A 43 -7.97 -13.22 6.99
CA ASN A 43 -6.63 -13.77 6.88
C ASN A 43 -6.70 -15.27 6.58
N SER A 44 -6.03 -15.68 5.52
CA SER A 44 -5.76 -17.08 5.23
C SER A 44 -4.32 -17.25 4.80
N ASP A 45 -3.60 -18.17 5.42
CA ASP A 45 -2.21 -18.49 5.06
C ASP A 45 -2.12 -19.51 3.91
N THR A 46 -3.25 -20.12 3.51
CA THR A 46 -3.30 -21.23 2.54
C THR A 46 -3.80 -20.82 1.16
N VAL A 47 -4.38 -19.62 1.02
CA VAL A 47 -4.89 -19.13 -0.26
C VAL A 47 -3.76 -19.01 -1.30
N VAL A 48 -4.01 -19.52 -2.50
CA VAL A 48 -3.10 -19.44 -3.64
C VAL A 48 -3.85 -18.78 -4.80
N ARG A 49 -3.26 -17.74 -5.39
CA ARG A 49 -3.75 -17.17 -6.65
C ARG A 49 -3.59 -18.23 -7.76
N PRO A 50 -4.63 -18.50 -8.56
CA PRO A 50 -4.56 -19.51 -9.63
C PRO A 50 -3.51 -19.16 -10.69
N SER A 51 -3.11 -20.16 -11.47
CA SER A 51 -2.33 -19.91 -12.68
C SER A 51 -3.15 -19.15 -13.73
N ARG A 52 -2.48 -18.53 -14.71
CA ARG A 52 -3.16 -17.84 -15.83
C ARG A 52 -4.05 -18.82 -16.62
N GLU A 53 -3.60 -20.06 -16.78
CA GLU A 53 -4.31 -21.13 -17.48
C GLU A 53 -5.54 -21.60 -16.71
N GLU A 54 -5.39 -21.84 -15.40
CA GLU A 54 -6.51 -22.23 -14.52
C GLU A 54 -7.58 -21.14 -14.48
N TYR A 55 -7.17 -19.88 -14.37
CA TYR A 55 -8.09 -18.75 -14.32
C TYR A 55 -8.80 -18.54 -15.66
N THR A 56 -8.06 -18.64 -16.77
CA THR A 56 -8.66 -18.58 -18.11
C THR A 56 -9.75 -19.62 -18.31
N LYS A 57 -9.51 -20.87 -17.88
CA LYS A 57 -10.53 -21.93 -17.94
C LYS A 57 -11.74 -21.59 -17.08
N PHE A 58 -11.51 -21.11 -15.85
CA PHE A 58 -12.58 -20.71 -14.94
C PHE A 58 -13.46 -19.59 -15.51
N ILE A 59 -12.86 -18.54 -16.08
CA ILE A 59 -13.61 -17.43 -16.68
C ILE A 59 -14.44 -17.89 -17.88
N LYS A 60 -13.86 -18.71 -18.77
CA LYS A 60 -14.56 -19.21 -19.97
C LYS A 60 -15.73 -20.14 -19.67
N GLN A 61 -15.78 -20.72 -18.48
CA GLN A 61 -16.88 -21.60 -18.03
C GLN A 61 -18.09 -20.82 -17.49
N ASP A 62 -17.97 -19.52 -17.26
CA ASP A 62 -19.04 -18.67 -16.73
C ASP A 62 -19.30 -17.52 -17.71
N GLU A 63 -20.47 -17.54 -18.35
CA GLU A 63 -20.86 -16.57 -19.37
C GLU A 63 -20.81 -15.13 -18.85
N TYR A 64 -21.25 -14.90 -17.61
CA TYR A 64 -21.25 -13.57 -17.00
C TYR A 64 -19.83 -13.09 -16.73
N LEU A 65 -18.96 -13.94 -16.16
CA LEU A 65 -17.56 -13.57 -15.93
C LEU A 65 -16.83 -13.31 -17.24
N SER A 66 -17.07 -14.14 -18.26
CA SER A 66 -16.51 -13.96 -19.60
C SER A 66 -16.96 -12.63 -20.22
N TYR A 67 -18.26 -12.31 -20.15
CA TYR A 67 -18.80 -11.03 -20.62
C TYR A 67 -18.13 -9.84 -19.91
N ARG A 68 -18.01 -9.92 -18.58
CA ARG A 68 -17.37 -8.86 -17.77
C ARG A 68 -15.91 -8.66 -18.16
N VAL A 69 -15.11 -9.72 -18.22
CA VAL A 69 -13.71 -9.62 -18.65
C VAL A 69 -13.60 -9.03 -20.05
N ASN A 70 -14.43 -9.50 -20.99
CA ASN A 70 -14.41 -9.00 -22.37
C ASN A 70 -14.79 -7.52 -22.48
N THR A 71 -15.66 -7.04 -21.60
CA THR A 71 -16.07 -5.63 -21.58
C THR A 71 -14.91 -4.71 -21.19
N PHE A 72 -14.05 -5.13 -20.25
CA PHE A 72 -12.94 -4.30 -19.75
C PHE A 72 -11.62 -4.52 -20.49
N PHE A 73 -11.40 -5.72 -21.04
CA PHE A 73 -10.11 -6.13 -21.62
C PHE A 73 -10.22 -6.54 -23.09
N GLY A 74 -11.40 -6.44 -23.70
CA GLY A 74 -11.66 -6.95 -25.04
C GLY A 74 -11.75 -8.48 -25.08
N ASN A 75 -12.01 -9.03 -26.27
CA ASN A 75 -12.22 -10.48 -26.45
C ASN A 75 -10.93 -11.33 -26.33
N ASP A 76 -9.85 -10.77 -25.79
CA ASP A 76 -8.62 -11.49 -25.47
C ASP A 76 -8.31 -11.38 -23.97
N ILE A 77 -8.45 -12.50 -23.26
CA ILE A 77 -8.18 -12.59 -21.82
C ILE A 77 -6.71 -12.34 -21.47
N SER A 78 -5.78 -12.43 -22.43
CA SER A 78 -4.37 -12.07 -22.19
C SER A 78 -4.22 -10.63 -21.70
N ASN A 79 -5.08 -9.73 -22.20
CA ASN A 79 -5.11 -8.31 -21.82
C ASN A 79 -5.45 -8.08 -20.35
N LEU A 80 -6.14 -9.02 -19.68
CA LEU A 80 -6.33 -8.96 -18.23
C LEU A 80 -4.99 -9.14 -17.50
N PHE A 81 -4.15 -10.05 -17.98
CA PHE A 81 -2.93 -10.45 -17.31
C PHE A 81 -1.76 -9.50 -17.58
N ASP A 82 -1.78 -8.82 -18.72
CA ASP A 82 -0.70 -7.97 -19.21
C ASP A 82 -1.09 -6.47 -19.22
N ASN A 83 -2.11 -6.11 -18.41
CA ASN A 83 -2.63 -4.75 -18.33
C ASN A 83 -1.71 -3.80 -17.55
N TYR A 84 -1.82 -2.49 -17.85
CA TYR A 84 -1.00 -1.44 -17.21
C TYR A 84 -1.27 -1.24 -15.70
N ASN A 85 -2.46 -1.62 -15.22
CA ASN A 85 -2.84 -1.44 -13.82
C ASN A 85 -2.36 -2.60 -12.91
N ASP A 86 -1.75 -3.65 -13.49
CA ASP A 86 -1.10 -4.76 -12.80
C ASP A 86 -1.97 -5.51 -11.76
N TYR A 87 -3.31 -5.48 -11.87
CA TYR A 87 -4.18 -6.10 -10.85
C TYR A 87 -3.91 -7.60 -10.68
N TRP A 88 -3.66 -8.30 -11.79
CA TRP A 88 -3.42 -9.74 -11.81
C TRP A 88 -2.11 -10.13 -11.10
N SER A 89 -1.09 -9.32 -11.29
CA SER A 89 0.28 -9.56 -10.84
C SER A 89 0.55 -8.94 -9.47
N ALA A 90 -0.25 -7.96 -9.05
CA ALA A 90 -0.08 -7.22 -7.80
C ALA A 90 0.06 -8.12 -6.56
N ASP A 91 1.00 -7.78 -5.70
CA ASP A 91 1.15 -8.36 -4.37
C ASP A 91 0.33 -7.58 -3.33
N ILE A 92 0.09 -6.28 -3.59
CA ILE A 92 -0.75 -5.43 -2.75
C ILE A 92 -1.75 -4.69 -3.63
N LEU A 93 -3.01 -4.72 -3.20
CA LEU A 93 -4.10 -3.89 -3.69
C LEU A 93 -4.47 -2.90 -2.59
N PHE A 94 -4.57 -1.62 -2.92
CA PHE A 94 -4.90 -0.54 -2.01
C PHE A 94 -6.11 0.22 -2.50
N PHE A 95 -7.10 0.38 -1.62
CA PHE A 95 -8.35 1.07 -1.90
C PHE A 95 -8.53 2.20 -0.89
N SER A 96 -8.41 3.44 -1.37
CA SER A 96 -8.62 4.64 -0.55
C SER A 96 -10.09 5.07 -0.49
N SER A 97 -10.95 4.50 -1.32
CA SER A 97 -12.39 4.77 -1.34
C SER A 97 -13.17 3.49 -1.65
N TYR A 98 -14.46 3.50 -1.34
CA TYR A 98 -15.36 2.40 -1.64
C TYR A 98 -15.91 2.52 -3.07
N TYR A 99 -15.62 1.51 -3.91
CA TYR A 99 -15.98 1.50 -5.33
C TYR A 99 -17.39 0.95 -5.64
N GLY A 100 -18.21 0.74 -4.61
CA GLY A 100 -19.49 0.03 -4.77
C GLY A 100 -19.31 -1.47 -4.98
N LEU A 101 -20.42 -2.21 -4.89
CA LEU A 101 -20.43 -3.66 -5.10
C LEU A 101 -19.92 -4.05 -6.49
N SER A 102 -20.27 -3.30 -7.54
CA SER A 102 -19.80 -3.60 -8.90
C SER A 102 -18.29 -3.39 -9.05
N GLY A 103 -17.77 -2.23 -8.64
CA GLY A 103 -16.33 -1.95 -8.75
C GLY A 103 -15.50 -2.90 -7.88
N GLY A 104 -15.99 -3.22 -6.68
CA GLY A 104 -15.37 -4.20 -5.82
C GLY A 104 -15.29 -5.60 -6.42
N LYS A 105 -16.37 -6.01 -7.10
CA LYS A 105 -16.43 -7.26 -7.84
C LYS A 105 -15.43 -7.30 -8.98
N ASP A 106 -15.28 -6.20 -9.71
CA ASP A 106 -14.30 -6.08 -10.80
C ASP A 106 -12.87 -6.23 -10.27
N MET A 107 -12.54 -5.62 -9.12
CA MET A 107 -11.21 -5.76 -8.53
C MET A 107 -10.89 -7.20 -8.11
N GLU A 108 -11.89 -7.95 -7.62
CA GLU A 108 -11.72 -9.38 -7.32
C GLU A 108 -11.55 -10.23 -8.58
N LEU A 109 -12.30 -9.89 -9.62
CA LEU A 109 -12.20 -10.52 -10.93
C LEU A 109 -10.83 -10.25 -11.57
N PHE A 110 -10.29 -9.04 -11.44
CA PHE A 110 -9.04 -8.69 -12.12
C PHE A 110 -7.79 -9.19 -11.38
N SER A 111 -7.90 -9.40 -10.07
CA SER A 111 -6.80 -9.87 -9.21
C SER A 111 -6.76 -11.39 -9.00
N GLY A 112 -7.74 -12.12 -9.55
CA GLY A 112 -7.89 -13.57 -9.35
C GLY A 112 -8.53 -13.99 -8.03
N ILE A 113 -8.93 -13.03 -7.17
CA ILE A 113 -9.61 -13.29 -5.91
C ILE A 113 -10.98 -13.93 -6.14
N GLU A 114 -11.66 -13.61 -7.24
CA GLU A 114 -12.96 -14.21 -7.56
C GLU A 114 -12.90 -15.74 -7.66
N TYR A 115 -11.84 -16.30 -8.22
CA TYR A 115 -11.63 -17.74 -8.29
C TYR A 115 -11.50 -18.36 -6.90
N ILE A 116 -10.71 -17.73 -6.03
CA ILE A 116 -10.52 -18.16 -4.65
C ILE A 116 -11.87 -18.17 -3.91
N ARG A 117 -12.64 -17.09 -4.08
CA ARG A 117 -13.96 -16.87 -3.44
C ARG A 117 -14.98 -17.94 -3.83
N ARG A 118 -14.98 -18.37 -5.11
CA ARG A 118 -15.94 -19.37 -5.62
C ARG A 118 -15.54 -20.82 -5.30
N ARG A 119 -14.25 -21.09 -5.13
CA ARG A 119 -13.72 -22.43 -4.80
C ARG A 119 -13.92 -22.81 -3.34
N ASP A 120 -13.91 -21.83 -2.44
CA ASP A 120 -14.10 -22.04 -1.01
C ASP A 120 -15.15 -21.07 -0.45
N LYS A 121 -16.30 -21.62 -0.07
CA LYS A 121 -17.44 -20.86 0.47
C LYS A 121 -17.08 -20.11 1.75
N ASN A 122 -16.24 -20.67 2.62
CA ASN A 122 -15.86 -20.03 3.88
C ASN A 122 -14.92 -18.85 3.63
N VAL A 123 -13.98 -19.00 2.69
CA VAL A 123 -13.17 -17.89 2.20
C VAL A 123 -14.07 -16.83 1.58
N GLY A 124 -15.05 -17.24 0.77
CA GLY A 124 -15.99 -16.34 0.14
C GLY A 124 -16.82 -15.52 1.11
N LEU A 125 -17.33 -16.14 2.17
CA LEU A 125 -18.04 -15.46 3.26
C LEU A 125 -17.12 -14.52 4.04
N GLY A 126 -15.87 -14.93 4.28
CA GLY A 126 -14.88 -14.11 4.97
C GLY A 126 -14.53 -12.82 4.23
N ILE A 127 -14.27 -12.93 2.92
CA ILE A 127 -14.01 -11.77 2.06
C ILE A 127 -15.27 -10.90 1.93
N GLY A 128 -16.46 -11.50 1.83
CA GLY A 128 -17.73 -10.76 1.81
C GLY A 128 -17.93 -9.88 3.05
N ARG A 129 -17.66 -10.42 4.25
CA ARG A 129 -17.75 -9.63 5.50
C ARG A 129 -16.76 -8.46 5.54
N CYS A 130 -15.57 -8.59 4.93
CA CYS A 130 -14.66 -7.46 4.78
C CYS A 130 -15.27 -6.34 3.93
N TRP A 131 -15.91 -6.70 2.81
CA TRP A 131 -16.59 -5.73 1.95
C TRP A 131 -17.70 -4.99 2.68
N ASP A 132 -18.54 -5.72 3.41
CA ASP A 132 -19.65 -5.13 4.16
C ASP A 132 -19.14 -4.10 5.17
N ARG A 133 -18.08 -4.46 5.92
CA ARG A 133 -17.45 -3.54 6.86
C ARG A 133 -16.84 -2.31 6.19
N PHE A 134 -16.21 -2.46 5.02
CA PHE A 134 -15.65 -1.31 4.31
C PHE A 134 -16.76 -0.37 3.81
N ALA A 135 -17.89 -0.93 3.37
CA ALA A 135 -19.06 -0.15 2.98
C ALA A 135 -19.63 0.67 4.16
N GLU A 136 -19.67 0.11 5.38
CA GLU A 136 -20.16 0.83 6.57
C GLU A 136 -19.40 2.14 6.84
N THR A 137 -18.10 2.18 6.56
CA THR A 137 -17.24 3.34 6.83
C THR A 137 -17.03 4.26 5.63
N ASN A 138 -17.26 3.78 4.41
CA ASN A 138 -16.84 4.45 3.17
C ASN A 138 -17.90 4.53 2.04
N ALA A 139 -19.08 3.92 2.19
CA ALA A 139 -20.13 4.04 1.18
C ALA A 139 -20.66 5.49 1.03
N SER A 140 -21.43 5.73 -0.04
CA SER A 140 -22.06 7.03 -0.29
C SER A 140 -22.85 7.52 0.94
N GLY A 141 -22.62 8.78 1.34
CA GLY A 141 -23.20 9.38 2.55
C GLY A 141 -22.51 8.98 3.85
N LYS A 142 -21.39 8.24 3.81
CA LYS A 142 -20.54 7.93 4.96
C LYS A 142 -19.25 8.77 4.96
N PRO A 143 -18.51 8.84 6.08
CA PRO A 143 -17.34 9.70 6.22
C PRO A 143 -16.12 9.39 5.32
N ASP A 144 -16.15 8.33 4.51
CA ASP A 144 -15.02 7.86 3.67
C ASP A 144 -13.68 7.83 4.44
N SER A 145 -13.70 7.23 5.62
CA SER A 145 -12.68 7.45 6.65
C SER A 145 -11.60 6.39 6.75
N HIS A 146 -11.79 5.24 6.07
CA HIS A 146 -10.87 4.11 6.12
C HIS A 146 -10.24 3.82 4.77
N ASN A 147 -9.14 3.07 4.76
CA ASN A 147 -8.62 2.43 3.57
C ASN A 147 -8.75 0.91 3.71
N GLU A 148 -8.85 0.21 2.60
CA GLU A 148 -8.70 -1.24 2.53
C GLU A 148 -7.38 -1.61 1.85
N VAL A 149 -6.71 -2.63 2.39
CA VAL A 149 -5.52 -3.24 1.79
C VAL A 149 -5.76 -4.73 1.66
N ARG A 150 -5.43 -5.28 0.50
CA ARG A 150 -5.34 -6.73 0.28
C ARG A 150 -3.90 -7.10 -0.03
N LEU A 151 -3.31 -7.97 0.78
CA LEU A 151 -1.95 -8.46 0.62
C LEU A 151 -1.99 -9.92 0.20
N ILE A 152 -1.33 -10.25 -0.90
CA ILE A 152 -1.24 -11.60 -1.47
C ILE A 152 0.20 -12.06 -1.34
N LYS A 153 0.43 -13.20 -0.67
CA LYS A 153 1.78 -13.69 -0.31
C LYS A 153 2.55 -12.77 0.64
N TYR A 154 1.87 -11.86 1.33
CA TYR A 154 2.47 -11.02 2.37
C TYR A 154 1.54 -10.92 3.57
N LYS A 155 2.12 -10.73 4.75
CA LYS A 155 1.38 -10.41 5.98
C LYS A 155 1.83 -9.06 6.49
N LEU A 156 0.88 -8.14 6.68
CA LEU A 156 1.15 -6.85 7.28
C LEU A 156 1.45 -7.02 8.76
N ARG A 157 2.55 -6.41 9.20
CA ARG A 157 3.00 -6.39 10.61
C ARG A 157 2.79 -5.03 11.25
N GLN A 158 2.97 -3.95 10.49
CA GLN A 158 2.86 -2.59 11.01
C GLN A 158 2.53 -1.60 9.89
N ILE A 159 1.77 -0.56 10.22
CA ILE A 159 1.64 0.66 9.42
C ILE A 159 2.25 1.81 10.18
N ARG A 160 3.15 2.55 9.53
CA ARG A 160 3.73 3.78 10.05
C ARG A 160 3.31 4.95 9.17
N TRP A 161 3.03 6.07 9.81
CA TRP A 161 2.86 7.36 9.15
C TRP A 161 4.09 8.21 9.45
N VAL A 162 4.84 8.52 8.41
CA VAL A 162 6.10 9.25 8.50
C VAL A 162 6.15 10.21 7.32
N ASN A 163 6.48 11.47 7.52
CA ASN A 163 6.65 12.43 6.41
C ASN A 163 5.50 12.44 5.40
N ASN A 164 4.26 12.38 5.89
CA ASN A 164 3.07 12.42 5.03
C ASN A 164 3.01 11.22 4.04
N LYS A 165 3.51 10.06 4.44
CA LYS A 165 3.39 8.81 3.69
C LYS A 165 3.15 7.64 4.64
N TYR A 166 2.45 6.63 4.12
CA TYR A 166 2.39 5.33 4.77
C TYR A 166 3.64 4.53 4.45
N ILE A 167 4.18 3.89 5.48
CA ILE A 167 5.19 2.84 5.37
C ILE A 167 4.58 1.55 5.90
N PHE A 168 4.42 0.56 5.04
CA PHE A 168 3.97 -0.77 5.41
C PHE A 168 5.18 -1.65 5.71
N VAL A 169 5.18 -2.22 6.91
CA VAL A 169 6.13 -3.27 7.28
C VAL A 169 5.43 -4.60 7.06
N VAL A 170 5.93 -5.37 6.11
CA VAL A 170 5.35 -6.65 5.70
C VAL A 170 6.30 -7.81 5.96
N GLU A 171 5.73 -8.98 6.11
CA GLU A 171 6.46 -10.24 6.12
C GLU A 171 6.14 -11.02 4.83
N PRO A 172 7.14 -11.30 3.98
CA PRO A 172 6.96 -12.14 2.80
C PRO A 172 6.54 -13.57 3.18
N ARG A 173 5.62 -14.13 2.42
CA ARG A 173 5.10 -15.50 2.57
C ARG A 173 5.14 -16.21 1.21
N LYS A 174 4.99 -17.54 1.21
CA LYS A 174 4.87 -18.32 -0.04
C LYS A 174 3.44 -18.26 -0.62
N THR A 175 2.46 -18.23 0.28
CA THR A 175 1.03 -18.28 0.01
C THR A 175 0.30 -17.39 1.00
N GLY A 176 -0.97 -17.13 0.74
CA GLY A 176 -1.89 -16.46 1.65
C GLY A 176 -2.50 -15.18 1.06
N LEU A 177 -3.60 -14.78 1.71
CA LEU A 177 -4.33 -13.54 1.47
C LEU A 177 -4.68 -12.93 2.83
N GLN A 178 -4.32 -11.67 3.02
CA GLN A 178 -4.75 -10.86 4.16
C GLN A 178 -5.51 -9.64 3.65
N ILE A 179 -6.68 -9.37 4.22
CA ILE A 179 -7.45 -8.16 3.97
C ILE A 179 -7.60 -7.41 5.29
N LEU A 180 -7.36 -6.11 5.26
CA LEU A 180 -7.38 -5.27 6.44
C LEU A 180 -7.88 -3.87 6.13
N HIS A 181 -8.37 -3.21 7.18
CA HIS A 181 -8.82 -1.83 7.16
C HIS A 181 -8.01 -0.99 8.14
N PHE A 182 -7.80 0.27 7.80
CA PHE A 182 -7.20 1.23 8.73
C PHE A 182 -7.68 2.64 8.46
N ARG A 183 -7.75 3.46 9.51
CA ARG A 183 -8.24 4.84 9.40
C ARG A 183 -7.24 5.71 8.65
N LYS A 184 -7.74 6.58 7.77
CA LYS A 184 -6.94 7.59 7.08
C LYS A 184 -6.26 8.52 8.10
N ALA A 185 -4.95 8.72 7.95
CA ALA A 185 -4.15 9.60 8.81
C ALA A 185 -4.22 11.09 8.40
N GLY A 186 -4.70 11.40 7.20
CA GLY A 186 -4.91 12.76 6.68
C GLY A 186 -5.91 12.77 5.51
N GLN A 187 -6.42 13.96 5.17
CA GLN A 187 -7.22 14.18 3.96
C GLN A 187 -6.25 14.20 2.76
N ASP A 188 -6.54 13.41 1.73
CA ASP A 188 -5.81 13.36 0.46
C ASP A 188 -4.29 13.18 0.53
N LEU A 189 -3.80 11.94 0.38
CA LEU A 189 -2.45 11.77 -0.11
C LEU A 189 -2.36 10.79 -1.25
N ALA A 190 -2.21 11.38 -2.44
CA ALA A 190 -1.68 10.78 -3.66
C ALA A 190 -0.24 10.25 -3.53
N ASN A 191 0.31 10.19 -2.30
CA ASN A 191 1.66 9.69 -2.07
C ASN A 191 1.66 8.16 -2.09
N PRO A 192 2.57 7.53 -2.86
CA PRO A 192 2.66 6.09 -2.87
C PRO A 192 3.07 5.57 -1.48
N ILE A 193 2.44 4.47 -1.08
CA ILE A 193 2.79 3.68 0.09
C ILE A 193 4.16 3.08 -0.13
N GLU A 194 5.08 3.30 0.79
CA GLU A 194 6.37 2.59 0.79
C GLU A 194 6.23 1.26 1.52
N VAL A 195 6.80 0.20 0.96
CA VAL A 195 6.72 -1.14 1.53
C VAL A 195 8.13 -1.62 1.85
N ILE A 196 8.31 -2.05 3.09
CA ILE A 196 9.56 -2.61 3.60
C ILE A 196 9.31 -3.95 4.27
N ASP A 197 10.32 -4.81 4.33
CA ASP A 197 10.23 -6.05 5.10
C ASP A 197 10.49 -5.82 6.61
N THR A 198 10.37 -6.89 7.40
CA THR A 198 10.63 -6.86 8.85
C THR A 198 12.08 -6.56 9.24
N LYS A 199 13.02 -6.60 8.29
CA LYS A 199 14.43 -6.20 8.45
C LYS A 199 14.68 -4.76 7.98
N GLY A 200 13.65 -4.05 7.52
CA GLY A 200 13.74 -2.69 7.01
C GLY A 200 14.20 -2.57 5.56
N ARG A 201 14.29 -3.67 4.81
CA ARG A 201 14.69 -3.63 3.39
C ARG A 201 13.52 -3.13 2.53
N PHE A 202 13.80 -2.19 1.64
CA PHE A 202 12.81 -1.65 0.72
C PHE A 202 12.39 -2.67 -0.35
N LEU A 203 11.08 -2.92 -0.44
CA LEU A 203 10.49 -3.87 -1.38
C LEU A 203 9.81 -3.18 -2.56
N GLY A 204 9.24 -1.99 -2.37
CA GLY A 204 8.52 -1.28 -3.44
C GLY A 204 7.71 -0.08 -2.98
N LYS A 205 7.08 0.58 -3.96
CA LYS A 205 6.13 1.69 -3.78
C LYS A 205 4.80 1.32 -4.43
N CYS A 206 3.70 1.64 -3.77
CA CYS A 206 2.36 1.26 -4.20
C CYS A 206 1.46 2.49 -4.26
N GLN A 207 0.76 2.69 -5.38
CA GLN A 207 -0.34 3.67 -5.44
C GLN A 207 -1.64 2.93 -5.13
N SER A 208 -2.33 2.42 -6.16
CA SER A 208 -3.49 1.53 -6.01
C SER A 208 -3.10 0.06 -6.05
N THR A 209 -2.02 -0.26 -6.76
CA THR A 209 -1.48 -1.62 -6.87
C THR A 209 0.06 -1.56 -6.87
N CYS A 210 0.72 -2.69 -6.60
CA CYS A 210 2.15 -2.86 -6.82
C CYS A 210 2.55 -4.34 -6.80
N GLN A 211 3.63 -4.66 -7.51
CA GLN A 211 4.41 -5.87 -7.33
C GLN A 211 5.63 -5.55 -6.46
N LEU A 212 5.95 -6.42 -5.50
CA LEU A 212 7.06 -6.22 -4.59
C LEU A 212 8.28 -6.99 -5.05
N LYS A 213 9.46 -6.40 -4.81
CA LYS A 213 10.73 -7.10 -5.00
C LYS A 213 10.84 -8.26 -4.01
N LYS A 214 11.39 -9.38 -4.48
CA LYS A 214 11.67 -10.56 -3.67
C LYS A 214 13.01 -10.42 -2.94
#